data_AF-A0A6G9Y6V8-F1
#
_entry.id   AF-A0A6G9Y6V8-F1
#
_cell.length_a   1.000
_cell.length_b   1.000
_cell.length_c   1.000
_cell.angle_alpha   90.00
_cell.angle_beta   90.00
_cell.angle_gamma   90.00
#
_symmetry.space_group_name_H-M   'P 1'
#
loop_
_entity.id
_entity.type
_entity.pdbx_description
1 polymer ?
#
loop_
_entity_poly.entity_id
_entity_poly.type
_entity_poly.pdbx_seq_one_letter_code
_entity_poly.pdbx_strand_id
1 'polypeptide(L)'
;MIVTPFPSRDAILAACRGFPTDDHPMLDAAGELALLHHRREQTPLWAAEELDWHRARLMRDIDLWVVMAAPSPHQDARIHTHTMGQVIDQIAQLTNLTYIALAAAPGSLFEDYSVQLDEAGHAYQDLADELAHGTRRLPALFPLA
;
A
#
# COMPACT_ATOMS: atom_id res chain seq x y z
N MET A 1 -19.49 -14.06 -12.06
CA MET A 1 -18.06 -13.72 -11.96
C MET A 1 -18.02 -12.34 -11.35
N ILE A 2 -17.76 -12.24 -10.04
CA ILE A 2 -17.63 -10.93 -9.39
C ILE A 2 -16.26 -10.42 -9.83
N VAL A 3 -16.24 -9.37 -10.65
CA VAL A 3 -15.00 -8.64 -10.93
C VAL A 3 -14.69 -7.90 -9.64
N THR A 4 -13.64 -8.32 -8.92
CA THR A 4 -13.16 -7.60 -7.75
C THR A 4 -12.62 -6.25 -8.25
N PRO A 5 -13.10 -5.11 -7.73
CA PRO A 5 -12.61 -3.82 -8.21
C PRO A 5 -11.13 -3.61 -7.84
N PHE A 6 -10.66 -4.29 -6.80
CA PHE A 6 -9.30 -4.13 -6.28
C PHE A 6 -8.27 -4.96 -7.05
N PRO A 7 -7.05 -4.42 -7.27
CA PRO A 7 -5.94 -5.21 -7.78
C PRO A 7 -5.57 -6.34 -6.82
N SER A 8 -5.05 -7.45 -7.35
CA SER A 8 -4.54 -8.54 -6.53
C SER A 8 -3.27 -8.14 -5.78
N ARG A 9 -2.94 -8.88 -4.71
CA ARG A 9 -1.64 -8.78 -4.02
C ARG A 9 -0.47 -8.80 -4.99
N ASP A 10 -0.49 -9.74 -5.94
CA ASP A 10 0.62 -9.93 -6.86
C ASP A 10 0.79 -8.72 -7.79
N ALA A 11 -0.31 -8.06 -8.18
CA ALA A 11 -0.26 -6.82 -8.95
C ALA A 11 0.30 -5.65 -8.13
N ILE A 12 -0.09 -5.50 -6.87
CA ILE A 12 0.46 -4.48 -5.96
C ILE A 12 1.96 -4.70 -5.74
N LEU A 13 2.37 -5.94 -5.43
CA LEU A 13 3.78 -6.27 -5.27
C LEU A 13 4.57 -6.05 -6.57
N ALA A 14 4.00 -6.35 -7.72
CA ALA A 14 4.62 -6.08 -9.02
C ALA A 14 4.82 -4.57 -9.24
N ALA A 15 3.80 -3.76 -8.95
CA ALA A 15 3.88 -2.30 -9.04
C ALA A 15 4.97 -1.72 -8.13
N CYS A 16 4.99 -2.10 -6.85
CA CYS A 16 6.00 -1.64 -5.90
C CYS A 16 7.44 -2.04 -6.29
N ARG A 17 7.59 -3.13 -7.06
CA ARG A 17 8.88 -3.60 -7.59
C ARG A 17 9.26 -2.95 -8.93
N GLY A 18 8.40 -2.08 -9.47
CA GLY A 18 8.62 -1.39 -10.74
C GLY A 18 8.36 -2.26 -11.99
N PHE A 19 7.64 -3.37 -11.86
CA PHE A 19 7.20 -4.13 -13.04
C PHE A 19 6.06 -3.41 -13.76
N PRO A 20 5.92 -3.60 -15.09
CA PRO A 20 4.75 -3.12 -15.82
C PRO A 20 3.47 -3.67 -15.22
N THR A 21 2.47 -2.81 -15.07
CA THR A 21 1.15 -3.17 -14.55
C THR A 21 0.05 -2.64 -15.46
N ASP A 22 -1.18 -3.11 -15.24
CA ASP A 22 -2.36 -2.57 -15.91
C ASP A 22 -2.60 -1.11 -15.52
N ASP A 23 -3.29 -0.35 -16.37
CA ASP A 23 -3.68 1.04 -16.11
C ASP A 23 -4.73 1.10 -14.97
N HIS A 24 -4.23 1.17 -13.74
CA HIS A 24 -5.04 1.18 -12.53
C HIS A 24 -4.47 2.16 -11.50
N PRO A 25 -5.25 3.13 -10.99
CA PRO A 25 -4.72 4.22 -10.16
C PRO A 25 -4.06 3.76 -8.85
N MET A 26 -4.54 2.66 -8.24
CA MET A 26 -3.86 2.07 -7.08
C MET A 26 -2.49 1.48 -7.42
N LEU A 27 -2.29 0.94 -8.64
CA LEU A 27 -1.02 0.36 -9.06
C LEU A 27 0.00 1.47 -9.36
N ASP A 28 -0.44 2.54 -10.04
CA ASP A 28 0.39 3.73 -10.25
C ASP A 28 0.83 4.35 -8.92
N ALA A 29 -0.10 4.56 -7.99
CA ALA A 29 0.20 5.10 -6.67
C ALA A 29 1.11 4.19 -5.85
N ALA A 30 0.94 2.86 -5.91
CA ALA A 30 1.80 1.90 -5.22
C ALA A 30 3.24 1.94 -5.74
N GLY A 31 3.42 1.98 -7.06
CA GLY A 31 4.74 2.15 -7.68
C GLY A 31 5.39 3.47 -7.30
N GLU A 32 4.63 4.57 -7.30
CA GLU A 32 5.14 5.88 -6.92
C GLU A 32 5.49 5.98 -5.42
N LEU A 33 4.70 5.37 -4.53
CA LEU A 33 5.03 5.24 -3.11
C LEU A 33 6.37 4.50 -2.92
N ALA A 34 6.60 3.42 -3.67
CA ALA A 34 7.88 2.70 -3.59
C ALA A 34 9.07 3.57 -4.04
N LEU A 35 8.89 4.37 -5.10
CA LEU A 35 9.89 5.34 -5.55
C LEU A 35 10.14 6.44 -4.50
N LEU A 36 9.09 6.91 -3.81
CA LEU A 36 9.22 7.87 -2.72
C LEU A 36 10.03 7.31 -1.55
N HIS A 37 9.75 6.07 -1.13
CA HIS A 37 10.53 5.40 -0.08
C HIS A 37 12.00 5.27 -0.48
N HIS A 38 12.29 4.92 -1.73
CA HIS A 38 13.66 4.88 -2.23
C HIS A 38 14.37 6.25 -2.16
N ARG A 39 13.69 7.33 -2.60
CA ARG A 39 14.22 8.69 -2.53
C ARG A 39 14.39 9.17 -1.09
N ARG A 40 13.49 8.78 -0.19
CA ARG A 40 13.50 9.17 1.22
C ARG A 40 14.77 8.72 1.93
N GLU A 41 15.25 7.51 1.65
CA GLU A 41 16.51 6.96 2.19
C GLU A 41 17.75 7.77 1.81
N GLN A 42 17.69 8.48 0.67
CA GLN A 42 18.78 9.31 0.16
C GLN A 42 18.63 10.78 0.55
N THR A 43 17.49 11.16 1.14
CA THR A 43 17.13 12.55 1.39
C THR A 43 17.30 12.91 2.87
N PRO A 44 18.11 13.93 3.20
CA PRO A 44 18.23 14.42 4.58
C PRO A 44 16.87 14.85 5.15
N LEU A 45 16.67 14.64 6.46
CA LEU A 45 15.40 14.93 7.13
C LEU A 45 14.87 16.36 6.89
N TRP A 46 15.76 17.36 6.83
CA TRP A 46 15.38 18.76 6.62
C TRP A 46 14.87 19.07 5.20
N ALA A 47 15.08 18.17 4.24
CA ALA A 47 14.65 18.31 2.85
C ALA A 47 13.53 17.32 2.48
N ALA A 48 13.03 16.54 3.44
CA ALA A 48 12.11 15.45 3.16
C ALA A 48 10.62 15.81 3.25
N GLU A 49 10.31 17.03 3.70
CA GLU A 49 8.92 17.49 3.87
C GLU A 49 8.10 17.34 2.59
N GLU A 50 8.68 17.69 1.43
CA GLU A 50 8.00 17.54 0.13
C GLU A 50 7.71 16.08 -0.22
N LEU A 51 8.63 15.16 0.12
CA LEU A 51 8.44 13.72 -0.09
C LEU A 51 7.35 13.17 0.83
N ASP A 52 7.35 13.59 2.10
CA ASP A 52 6.39 13.15 3.10
C ASP A 52 4.98 13.68 2.76
N TRP A 53 4.87 14.91 2.23
CA TRP A 53 3.62 15.46 1.68
C TRP A 53 3.12 14.69 0.46
N HIS A 54 4.01 14.37 -0.49
CA HIS A 54 3.65 13.62 -1.69
C HIS A 54 3.16 12.22 -1.34
N ARG A 55 3.84 11.55 -0.40
CA ARG A 55 3.44 10.25 0.14
C ARG A 55 2.04 10.31 0.76
N ALA A 56 1.80 11.30 1.62
CA ALA A 56 0.50 11.48 2.27
C ALA A 56 -0.63 11.73 1.26
N ARG A 57 -0.33 12.46 0.18
CA ARG A 57 -1.27 12.70 -0.92
C ARG A 57 -1.62 11.41 -1.66
N LEU A 58 -0.63 10.60 -2.04
CA LEU A 58 -0.86 9.31 -2.71
C LEU A 58 -1.69 8.35 -1.86
N MET A 59 -1.40 8.26 -0.56
CA MET A 59 -2.19 7.46 0.38
C MET A 59 -3.67 7.90 0.39
N ARG A 60 -3.91 9.22 0.42
CA ARG A 60 -5.27 9.77 0.37
C ARG A 60 -5.97 9.50 -0.96
N ASP A 61 -5.26 9.60 -2.08
CA ASP A 61 -5.82 9.35 -3.41
C ASP A 61 -6.25 7.88 -3.55
N ILE A 62 -5.45 6.95 -3.01
CA ILE A 62 -5.83 5.53 -2.86
C ILE A 62 -7.12 5.40 -2.05
N ASP A 63 -7.17 6.00 -0.86
CA ASP A 63 -8.34 5.87 0.02
C ASP A 63 -9.61 6.43 -0.59
N LEU A 64 -9.52 7.58 -1.27
CA LEU A 64 -10.65 8.18 -1.98
C LEU A 64 -11.12 7.26 -3.11
N TRP A 65 -10.20 6.69 -3.88
CA TRP A 65 -10.54 5.72 -4.91
C TRP A 65 -11.26 4.51 -4.33
N VAL A 66 -10.77 3.96 -3.21
CA VAL A 66 -11.40 2.80 -2.54
C VAL A 66 -12.81 3.13 -2.06
N VAL A 67 -13.03 4.32 -1.48
CA VAL A 67 -14.37 4.76 -1.06
C VAL A 67 -15.35 4.82 -2.24
N MET A 68 -14.88 5.19 -3.44
CA MET A 68 -15.72 5.23 -4.65
C MET A 68 -15.93 3.85 -5.29
N ALA A 69 -14.94 2.97 -5.22
CA ALA A 69 -14.95 1.67 -5.89
C ALA A 69 -15.56 0.55 -5.02
N ALA A 70 -15.46 0.64 -3.70
CA ALA A 70 -15.97 -0.37 -2.79
C ALA A 70 -17.51 -0.39 -2.79
N PRO A 71 -18.14 -1.58 -2.72
CA PRO A 71 -19.58 -1.67 -2.52
C PRO A 71 -19.97 -1.09 -1.15
N SER A 72 -21.24 -0.69 -1.03
CA SER A 72 -21.76 -0.24 0.27
C SER A 72 -21.60 -1.38 1.30
N PRO A 73 -20.96 -1.11 2.45
CA PRO A 73 -20.69 -2.15 3.43
C PRO A 73 -21.97 -2.64 4.11
N HIS A 74 -22.00 -3.92 4.49
CA HIS A 74 -23.08 -4.48 5.30
C HIS A 74 -23.25 -3.74 6.62
N GLN A 75 -24.46 -3.69 7.19
CA GLN A 75 -24.75 -2.94 8.42
C GLN A 75 -23.82 -3.32 9.59
N ASP A 76 -23.47 -4.59 9.71
CA ASP A 76 -22.63 -5.16 10.77
C ASP A 76 -21.14 -5.27 10.42
N ALA A 77 -20.71 -4.67 9.30
CA ALA A 77 -19.32 -4.74 8.86
C ALA A 77 -18.37 -4.06 9.87
N ARG A 78 -17.28 -4.76 10.22
CA ARG A 78 -16.30 -4.30 11.21
C ARG A 78 -15.42 -3.21 10.64
N ILE A 79 -14.97 -2.28 11.49
CA ILE A 79 -14.02 -1.23 11.10
C ILE A 79 -12.59 -1.78 11.13
N HIS A 80 -11.82 -1.53 10.08
CA HIS A 80 -10.38 -1.82 10.05
C HIS A 80 -9.59 -0.71 10.76
N THR A 81 -8.39 -1.05 11.24
CA THR A 81 -7.54 -0.10 11.99
C THR A 81 -6.81 0.85 11.06
N HIS A 82 -6.40 0.36 9.89
CA HIS A 82 -5.69 1.13 8.88
C HIS A 82 -6.63 1.51 7.73
N THR A 83 -6.26 2.59 7.03
CA THR A 83 -6.79 2.92 5.71
C THR A 83 -6.13 2.03 4.64
N MET A 84 -6.67 2.01 3.42
CA MET A 84 -6.04 1.23 2.34
C MET A 84 -4.72 1.87 1.90
N GLY A 85 -4.66 3.20 1.87
CA GLY A 85 -3.45 3.95 1.60
C GLY A 85 -2.33 3.61 2.58
N GLN A 86 -2.63 3.48 3.88
CA GLN A 86 -1.65 3.03 4.89
C GLN A 86 -1.15 1.62 4.64
N VAL A 87 -2.03 0.69 4.27
CA VAL A 87 -1.65 -0.71 3.98
C VAL A 87 -0.72 -0.77 2.76
N ILE A 88 -1.06 -0.08 1.68
CA ILE A 88 -0.25 -0.07 0.45
C ILE A 88 1.09 0.64 0.68
N ASP A 89 1.08 1.73 1.43
CA ASP A 89 2.31 2.42 1.78
C ASP A 89 3.27 1.54 2.61
N GLN A 90 2.73 0.76 3.56
CA GLN A 90 3.54 -0.21 4.30
C GLN A 90 4.16 -1.27 3.39
N ILE A 91 3.41 -1.78 2.39
CA ILE A 91 3.94 -2.72 1.39
C ILE A 91 5.05 -2.06 0.56
N ALA A 92 4.86 -0.80 0.14
CA ALA A 92 5.86 -0.05 -0.61
C ALA A 92 7.14 0.17 0.20
N GLN A 93 7.01 0.53 1.49
CA GLN A 93 8.13 0.68 2.40
C GLN A 93 8.90 -0.63 2.58
N LEU A 94 8.19 -1.72 2.89
CA LEU A 94 8.79 -3.05 3.07
C LEU A 94 9.47 -3.54 1.79
N THR A 95 8.89 -3.23 0.62
CA THR A 95 9.52 -3.53 -0.67
C THR A 95 10.88 -2.85 -0.79
N ASN A 96 10.96 -1.54 -0.49
CA ASN A 96 12.21 -0.79 -0.51
C ASN A 96 13.23 -1.34 0.51
N LEU A 97 12.80 -1.63 1.74
CA LEU A 97 13.65 -2.20 2.80
C LEU A 97 14.21 -3.58 2.41
N THR A 98 13.40 -4.44 1.79
CA THR A 98 13.85 -5.74 1.27
C THR A 98 14.91 -5.57 0.18
N TYR A 99 14.75 -4.61 -0.74
CA TYR A 99 15.76 -4.33 -1.76
C TYR A 99 17.07 -3.80 -1.17
N ILE A 100 17.00 -2.89 -0.20
CA ILE A 100 18.18 -2.38 0.51
C ILE A 100 18.89 -3.52 1.24
N ALA A 101 18.12 -4.37 1.94
CA ALA A 101 18.68 -5.50 2.66
C ALA A 101 19.35 -6.50 1.73
N LEU A 102 18.74 -6.80 0.58
CA LEU A 102 19.31 -7.65 -0.45
C LEU A 102 20.64 -7.10 -0.99
N ALA A 103 20.75 -5.78 -1.16
CA ALA A 103 21.91 -5.14 -1.77
C ALA A 103 23.08 -4.92 -0.80
N ALA A 104 22.82 -4.67 0.48
CA ALA A 104 23.81 -4.09 1.39
C ALA A 104 23.80 -4.63 2.84
N ALA A 105 22.88 -5.54 3.20
CA ALA A 105 22.73 -5.99 4.59
C ALA A 105 23.14 -7.47 4.80
N PRO A 106 23.35 -7.90 6.05
CA PRO A 106 23.45 -9.32 6.39
C PRO A 106 22.22 -10.10 5.93
N GLY A 107 22.40 -11.35 5.51
CA GLY A 107 21.33 -12.18 4.94
C GLY A 107 20.09 -12.33 5.83
N SER A 108 20.24 -12.29 7.16
CA SER A 108 19.10 -12.38 8.09
C SER A 108 18.13 -11.19 7.97
N LEU A 109 18.62 -9.98 7.70
CA LEU A 109 17.74 -8.81 7.51
C LEU A 109 16.91 -8.91 6.23
N PHE A 110 17.48 -9.51 5.18
CA PHE A 110 16.72 -9.77 3.95
C PHE A 110 15.61 -10.80 4.21
N GLU A 111 15.88 -11.86 4.96
CA GLU A 111 14.87 -12.85 5.37
C GLU A 111 13.76 -12.20 6.19
N ASP A 112 14.10 -11.39 7.19
CA ASP A 112 13.15 -10.71 8.06
C ASP A 112 12.20 -9.79 7.28
N TYR A 113 12.73 -8.93 6.40
CA TYR A 113 11.90 -8.03 5.60
C TYR A 113 11.11 -8.77 4.52
N SER A 114 11.63 -9.89 4.00
CA SER A 114 10.91 -10.72 3.03
C SER A 114 9.67 -11.35 3.68
N VAL A 115 9.78 -11.86 4.92
CA VAL A 115 8.64 -12.39 5.67
C VAL A 115 7.62 -11.30 5.96
N GLN A 116 8.05 -10.14 6.46
CA GLN A 116 7.14 -9.03 6.74
C GLN A 116 6.41 -8.53 5.48
N LEU A 117 7.10 -8.49 4.33
CA LEU A 117 6.51 -8.10 3.06
C LEU A 117 5.45 -9.12 2.59
N ASP A 118 5.72 -10.41 2.76
CA ASP A 118 4.78 -11.48 2.42
C ASP A 118 3.53 -11.41 3.32
N GLU A 119 3.70 -11.23 4.63
CA GLU A 119 2.60 -11.04 5.57
C GLU A 119 1.76 -9.81 5.23
N ALA A 120 2.40 -8.67 4.93
CA ALA A 120 1.71 -7.45 4.52
C ALA A 120 0.93 -7.65 3.21
N GLY A 121 1.48 -8.40 2.25
CA GLY A 121 0.81 -8.75 1.01
C GLY A 121 -0.43 -9.63 1.23
N HIS A 122 -0.34 -10.64 2.09
CA HIS A 122 -1.51 -11.47 2.45
C HIS A 122 -2.58 -10.65 3.17
N ALA A 123 -2.18 -9.83 4.14
CA ALA A 123 -3.10 -8.95 4.86
C ALA A 123 -3.84 -7.96 3.93
N TYR A 124 -3.16 -7.45 2.90
CA TYR A 124 -3.79 -6.66 1.86
C TYR A 124 -4.84 -7.46 1.07
N GLN A 125 -4.52 -8.68 0.65
CA GLN A 125 -5.44 -9.50 -0.13
C GLN A 125 -6.71 -9.80 0.67
N ASP A 126 -6.56 -10.19 1.94
CA ASP A 126 -7.68 -10.45 2.84
C ASP A 126 -8.55 -9.20 2.99
N LEU A 127 -7.93 -8.02 3.21
CA LEU A 127 -8.68 -6.76 3.32
C LEU A 127 -9.40 -6.40 2.02
N ALA A 128 -8.75 -6.56 0.86
CA ALA A 128 -9.35 -6.29 -0.45
C ALA A 128 -10.56 -7.20 -0.69
N ASP A 129 -10.45 -8.47 -0.33
CA ASP A 129 -11.54 -9.44 -0.44
C ASP A 129 -12.68 -9.09 0.53
N GLU A 130 -12.39 -8.78 1.79
CA GLU A 130 -13.41 -8.36 2.76
C GLU A 130 -14.13 -7.07 2.32
N LEU A 131 -13.42 -6.11 1.73
CA LEU A 131 -14.02 -4.89 1.18
C LEU A 131 -14.88 -5.19 -0.05
N ALA A 132 -14.43 -6.06 -0.95
CA ALA A 132 -15.20 -6.46 -2.13
C ALA A 132 -16.50 -7.19 -1.75
N HIS A 133 -16.51 -7.89 -0.62
CA HIS A 133 -17.71 -8.54 -0.06
C HIS A 133 -18.51 -7.63 0.87
N GLY A 134 -18.07 -6.39 1.12
CA GLY A 134 -18.73 -5.45 2.02
C GLY A 134 -18.74 -5.89 3.49
N THR A 135 -17.89 -6.84 3.88
CA THR A 135 -17.79 -7.36 5.26
C THR A 135 -16.85 -6.55 6.13
N ARG A 136 -16.03 -5.68 5.51
CA ARG A 136 -15.18 -4.70 6.20
C ARG A 136 -15.51 -3.27 5.81
N ARG A 137 -15.20 -2.35 6.73
CA ARG A 137 -15.21 -0.89 6.51
C ARG A 137 -13.84 -0.34 6.83
N LEU A 138 -13.39 0.62 6.04
CA LEU A 138 -12.20 1.41 6.36
C LEU A 138 -12.54 2.51 7.37
N PRO A 139 -11.56 2.97 8.18
CA PRO A 139 -11.77 4.13 9.03
C PRO A 139 -12.09 5.36 8.17
N ALA A 140 -12.84 6.32 8.74
CA ALA A 140 -13.12 7.57 8.04
C ALA A 140 -11.80 8.28 7.71
N LEU A 141 -11.71 8.84 6.50
CA LEU A 141 -10.61 9.70 6.10
C LEU A 141 -10.54 10.89 7.06
N PHE A 142 -9.56 10.88 7.96
CA PHE A 142 -9.27 12.07 8.74
C PHE A 142 -8.67 13.11 7.78
N PRO A 143 -9.24 14.32 7.69
CA PRO A 143 -8.56 15.39 6.97
C PRO A 143 -7.23 15.64 7.71
N LEU A 144 -6.11 15.41 7.02
CA LEU A 144 -4.81 15.87 7.49
C LEU A 144 -4.91 17.39 7.68
N ALA A 145 -4.72 17.83 8.92
CA ALA A 145 -4.62 19.22 9.32
C ALA A 145 -3.27 19.79 8.89
#